data_AF-A0A7J7J999-F1
#
_entry.id   AF-A0A7J7J999-F1
#
_cell.length_a   1.000
_cell.length_b   1.000
_cell.length_c   1.000
_cell.angle_alpha   90.00
_cell.angle_beta   90.00
_cell.angle_gamma   90.00
#
_symmetry.space_group_name_H-M   'P 1'
#
loop_
_entity.id
_entity.type
_entity.pdbx_description
1 polymer ?
#
loop_
_entity_poly.entity_id
_entity_poly.type
_entity_poly.pdbx_seq_one_letter_code
_entity_poly.pdbx_strand_id
1 'polypeptide(L)'
;MMSPDSSQSSSDSQAAWAKLNSGGKKYTPLLICRGANGFGFSLTDDSPVGVCQVEAGSSAEKAGLQENDRIVEVEKEDVINTSTQQLAAIIRHQQKTMEVVVWREVSTQRVQRTGSQQTDRQTPCKTPVKRSGSKLSGLGSARKKYKQQCKERKAKGRRDGVADGATVSEKKALKMVAYLHEIEGEFCDTVERSRCYYVSQLQQSGQLDEDSMATLFQNIDMLISMSRYFASKLEIVVRQADKKMIATAPEIYLPRIEVLKQNYLKYVEGVEKAEGVRLLLAEGLSVPSPEQDDILLLDELIYSPLHHIQKVAAAFSLFLQSVGDKDPSLPHVQRISSELRECCELIESYSQVSQPQFHSPAKSKSGPLDPEVAEIEERLEFPPHVKEFTLCEPNRHKIYWSEVKVIGVKHKLVAYLFSDIILVARQRGWRDSKLSVAMDPVNLCDIIDVDYGAEGSDGVFEIKLHYMSMPDQELCTLTMVCLDLETKLVWKGLLRDRLVRHTPPTEHSLSDQV
;
A
#
# COMPACT_ATOMS: atom_id res chain seq x y z
N MET A 1 -59.03 12.41 24.05
CA MET A 1 -57.91 13.27 24.48
C MET A 1 -56.64 12.67 23.91
N MET A 2 -56.39 13.01 22.66
CA MET A 2 -55.25 13.83 22.19
C MET A 2 -53.99 12.98 22.02
N SER A 3 -53.85 12.45 20.80
CA SER A 3 -52.61 11.90 20.27
C SER A 3 -51.50 12.96 20.34
N PRO A 4 -50.25 12.59 20.65
CA PRO A 4 -49.16 13.55 20.68
C PRO A 4 -48.94 14.11 19.28
N ASP A 5 -48.77 15.43 19.24
CA ASP A 5 -48.69 16.26 18.05
C ASP A 5 -47.43 15.94 17.24
N SER A 6 -47.59 15.24 16.11
CA SER A 6 -46.51 14.92 15.16
C SER A 6 -45.93 16.16 14.45
N SER A 7 -46.42 17.35 14.78
CA SER A 7 -45.92 18.63 14.26
C SER A 7 -44.80 19.25 15.12
N GLN A 8 -44.65 18.84 16.39
CA GLN A 8 -43.64 19.40 17.30
C GLN A 8 -42.25 18.79 17.12
N SER A 9 -42.13 17.51 16.76
CA SER A 9 -40.83 16.88 16.50
C SER A 9 -40.16 17.40 15.22
N SER A 10 -40.93 17.81 14.21
CA SER A 10 -40.39 18.41 12.97
C SER A 10 -39.82 19.81 13.18
N SER A 11 -40.32 20.61 14.13
CA SER A 11 -39.76 21.93 14.42
C SER A 11 -38.46 21.85 15.24
N ASP A 12 -38.36 20.86 16.14
CA ASP A 12 -37.17 20.65 16.96
C ASP A 12 -35.97 20.19 16.14
N SER A 13 -36.17 19.31 15.14
CA SER A 13 -35.10 18.90 14.22
C SER A 13 -34.64 20.05 13.32
N GLN A 14 -35.55 20.87 12.77
CA GLN A 14 -35.17 22.05 11.98
C GLN A 14 -34.41 23.11 12.80
N ALA A 15 -34.79 23.32 14.06
CA ALA A 15 -34.09 24.23 14.98
C ALA A 15 -32.71 23.69 15.40
N ALA A 16 -32.54 22.37 15.49
CA ALA A 16 -31.26 21.71 15.77
C ALA A 16 -30.26 21.89 14.60
N TRP A 17 -30.71 21.75 13.34
CA TRP A 17 -29.85 21.95 12.16
C TRP A 17 -29.45 23.40 11.96
N ALA A 18 -30.32 24.36 12.30
CA ALA A 18 -29.98 25.78 12.28
C ALA A 18 -28.83 26.12 13.25
N LYS A 19 -28.73 25.43 14.39
CA LYS A 19 -27.64 25.58 15.36
C LYS A 19 -26.33 24.87 14.94
N LEU A 20 -26.41 23.82 14.13
CA LEU A 20 -25.26 23.06 13.63
C LEU A 20 -24.54 23.69 12.41
N ASN A 21 -25.07 24.79 11.86
CA ASN A 21 -24.45 25.54 10.75
C ASN A 21 -23.18 26.34 11.13
N SER A 22 -22.56 26.07 12.28
CA SER A 22 -21.29 26.66 12.70
C SER A 22 -20.13 25.70 12.43
N GLY A 23 -19.16 26.13 11.60
CA GLY A 23 -17.95 25.37 11.28
C GLY A 23 -17.70 25.08 9.80
N GLY A 24 -18.37 25.78 8.87
CA GLY A 24 -18.16 25.59 7.42
C GLY A 24 -18.94 24.42 6.80
N LYS A 25 -19.79 23.74 7.58
CA LYS A 25 -20.70 22.70 7.10
C LYS A 25 -22.12 23.22 7.08
N LYS A 26 -22.82 23.05 5.96
CA LYS A 26 -24.24 23.41 5.79
C LYS A 26 -25.08 22.15 5.67
N TYR A 27 -26.01 21.95 6.59
CA TYR A 27 -26.96 20.84 6.56
C TYR A 27 -28.22 21.27 5.81
N THR A 28 -28.63 20.50 4.79
CA THR A 28 -29.77 20.81 3.93
C THR A 28 -30.68 19.59 3.84
N PRO A 29 -31.94 19.68 4.34
CA PRO A 29 -32.94 18.65 4.11
C PRO A 29 -33.45 18.74 2.67
N LEU A 30 -33.53 17.61 1.98
CA LEU A 30 -33.98 17.47 0.60
C LEU A 30 -35.08 16.40 0.53
N LEU A 31 -36.11 16.65 -0.28
CA LEU A 31 -37.16 15.68 -0.58
C LEU A 31 -37.03 15.28 -2.05
N ILE A 32 -36.68 14.01 -2.30
CA ILE A 32 -36.44 13.49 -3.65
C ILE A 32 -37.61 12.58 -4.06
N CYS A 33 -38.21 12.84 -5.22
CA CYS A 33 -39.28 11.98 -5.77
C CYS A 33 -38.69 10.85 -6.62
N ARG A 34 -39.26 9.65 -6.54
CA ARG A 34 -38.83 8.52 -7.39
C ARG A 34 -39.29 8.73 -8.84
N GLY A 35 -38.34 8.79 -9.77
CA GLY A 35 -38.58 8.84 -11.22
C GLY A 35 -38.66 7.45 -11.85
N ALA A 36 -38.83 7.40 -13.17
CA ALA A 36 -38.95 6.13 -13.92
C ALA A 36 -37.73 5.21 -13.77
N ASN A 37 -36.53 5.78 -13.61
CA ASN A 37 -35.26 5.04 -13.44
C ASN A 37 -34.73 5.10 -11.99
N GLY A 38 -35.59 5.38 -11.00
CA GLY A 38 -35.19 5.60 -9.60
C GLY A 38 -34.99 7.08 -9.27
N PHE A 39 -34.12 7.39 -8.32
CA PHE A 39 -33.93 8.77 -7.83
C PHE A 39 -32.93 9.60 -8.66
N GLY A 40 -32.11 8.96 -9.51
CA GLY A 40 -31.23 9.62 -10.48
C GLY A 40 -29.92 10.18 -9.91
N PHE A 41 -29.34 9.48 -8.94
CA PHE A 41 -28.01 9.79 -8.41
C PHE A 41 -27.26 8.49 -8.04
N SER A 42 -25.94 8.57 -7.98
CA SER A 42 -25.04 7.47 -7.60
C SER A 42 -24.34 7.76 -6.28
N LEU A 43 -24.12 6.74 -5.46
CA LEU A 43 -23.40 6.86 -4.19
C LEU A 43 -21.89 6.61 -4.38
N THR A 44 -21.06 7.18 -3.50
CA THR A 44 -19.63 6.85 -3.34
C THR A 44 -19.42 5.99 -2.09
N ASP A 45 -18.37 5.17 -2.08
CA ASP A 45 -17.95 4.39 -0.90
C ASP A 45 -17.20 5.23 0.15
N ASP A 46 -17.70 6.43 0.42
CA ASP A 46 -17.20 7.33 1.46
C ASP A 46 -17.91 7.07 2.80
N SER A 47 -17.27 7.48 3.91
CA SER A 47 -17.92 7.54 5.23
C SER A 47 -17.84 8.97 5.79
N PRO A 48 -18.96 9.68 5.94
CA PRO A 48 -20.32 9.29 5.55
C PRO A 48 -20.50 9.17 4.03
N VAL A 49 -21.49 8.37 3.60
CA VAL A 49 -21.74 8.06 2.18
C VAL A 49 -21.98 9.33 1.38
N GLY A 50 -21.21 9.51 0.31
CA GLY A 50 -21.26 10.68 -0.55
C GLY A 50 -22.10 10.45 -1.80
N VAL A 51 -22.51 11.56 -2.43
CA VAL A 51 -23.12 11.56 -3.76
C VAL A 51 -22.01 11.70 -4.80
N CYS A 52 -21.85 10.66 -5.63
CA CYS A 52 -20.85 10.59 -6.68
C CYS A 52 -21.23 11.45 -7.89
N GLN A 53 -22.47 11.27 -8.34
CA GLN A 53 -22.97 11.88 -9.57
C GLN A 53 -24.48 12.09 -9.43
N VAL A 54 -24.97 13.19 -9.98
CA VAL A 54 -26.40 13.47 -10.12
C VAL A 54 -26.75 13.53 -11.61
N GLU A 55 -27.74 12.77 -12.04
CA GLU A 55 -28.16 12.75 -13.44
C GLU A 55 -28.88 14.05 -13.81
N ALA A 56 -28.50 14.66 -14.94
CA ALA A 56 -29.13 15.89 -15.42
C ALA A 56 -30.61 15.67 -15.79
N GLY A 57 -31.50 16.53 -15.32
CA GLY A 57 -32.96 16.45 -15.49
C GLY A 57 -33.65 15.47 -14.52
N SER A 58 -32.89 14.79 -13.65
CA SER A 58 -33.43 13.83 -12.68
C SER A 58 -34.20 14.50 -11.54
N SER A 59 -34.93 13.68 -10.79
CA SER A 59 -35.60 14.15 -9.56
C SER A 59 -34.60 14.59 -8.49
N ALA A 60 -33.41 13.99 -8.41
CA ALA A 60 -32.35 14.38 -7.48
C ALA A 60 -31.79 15.77 -7.79
N GLU A 61 -31.54 16.09 -9.06
CA GLU A 61 -31.10 17.43 -9.46
C GLU A 61 -32.18 18.48 -9.14
N LYS A 62 -33.45 18.18 -9.44
CA LYS A 62 -34.59 19.06 -9.13
C LYS A 62 -34.78 19.29 -7.64
N ALA A 63 -34.44 18.30 -6.82
CA ALA A 63 -34.46 18.40 -5.37
C ALA A 63 -33.30 19.24 -4.82
N GLY A 64 -32.25 19.53 -5.62
CA GLY A 64 -31.10 20.31 -5.21
C GLY A 64 -29.91 19.50 -4.67
N LEU A 65 -29.93 18.17 -4.89
CA LEU A 65 -28.81 17.28 -4.59
C LEU A 65 -27.63 17.62 -5.52
N GLN A 66 -26.43 17.70 -4.97
CA GLN A 66 -25.20 17.99 -5.71
C GLN A 66 -24.15 16.90 -5.54
N GLU A 67 -23.24 16.82 -6.50
CA GLU A 67 -22.04 15.99 -6.37
C GLU A 67 -21.23 16.43 -5.14
N ASN A 68 -20.71 15.46 -4.39
CA ASN A 68 -20.00 15.61 -3.12
C ASN A 68 -20.86 16.02 -1.92
N ASP A 69 -22.18 16.08 -2.05
CA ASP A 69 -23.06 16.11 -0.88
C ASP A 69 -22.89 14.82 -0.10
N ARG A 70 -22.84 14.89 1.25
CA ARG A 70 -22.76 13.69 2.09
C ARG A 70 -24.09 13.45 2.77
N ILE A 71 -24.59 12.23 2.65
CA ILE A 71 -25.86 11.82 3.22
C ILE A 71 -25.64 11.53 4.70
N VAL A 72 -26.37 12.25 5.54
CA VAL A 72 -26.28 12.17 6.99
C VAL A 72 -27.50 11.43 7.54
N GLU A 73 -28.69 11.72 6.98
CA GLU A 73 -29.93 11.07 7.39
C GLU A 73 -30.76 10.68 6.16
N VAL A 74 -31.49 9.57 6.27
CA VAL A 74 -32.53 9.13 5.32
C VAL A 74 -33.76 8.72 6.12
N GLU A 75 -34.94 9.25 5.79
CA GLU A 75 -36.22 8.97 6.48
C GLU A 75 -36.14 9.15 8.02
N LYS A 76 -35.36 10.14 8.47
CA LYS A 76 -35.11 10.46 9.90
C LYS A 76 -34.28 9.41 10.65
N GLU A 77 -33.64 8.49 9.96
CA GLU A 77 -32.60 7.61 10.50
C GLU A 77 -31.21 8.14 10.17
N ASP A 78 -30.32 8.16 11.17
CA ASP A 78 -28.91 8.52 10.99
C ASP A 78 -28.16 7.40 10.24
N VAL A 79 -27.55 7.76 9.11
CA VAL A 79 -26.85 6.84 8.21
C VAL A 79 -25.36 7.17 8.08
N ILE A 80 -24.79 8.00 8.96
CA ILE A 80 -23.38 8.42 8.90
C ILE A 80 -22.41 7.22 8.90
N ASN A 81 -22.73 6.18 9.66
CA ASN A 81 -21.89 4.97 9.84
C ASN A 81 -22.37 3.77 9.00
N THR A 82 -23.37 3.97 8.14
CA THR A 82 -23.97 2.91 7.34
C THR A 82 -23.15 2.67 6.08
N SER A 83 -22.97 1.40 5.67
CA SER A 83 -22.23 1.10 4.43
C SER A 83 -23.03 1.52 3.20
N THR A 84 -22.34 1.80 2.08
CA THR A 84 -22.98 2.16 0.80
C THR A 84 -24.00 1.12 0.35
N GLN A 85 -23.72 -0.17 0.58
CA GLN A 85 -24.62 -1.27 0.22
C GLN A 85 -25.90 -1.24 1.06
N GLN A 86 -25.79 -1.01 2.37
CA GLN A 86 -26.94 -0.88 3.27
C GLN A 86 -27.75 0.38 2.95
N LEU A 87 -27.09 1.51 2.71
CA LEU A 87 -27.77 2.75 2.33
C LEU A 87 -28.48 2.61 0.97
N ALA A 88 -27.84 1.98 -0.01
CA ALA A 88 -28.46 1.69 -1.29
C ALA A 88 -29.68 0.76 -1.15
N ALA A 89 -29.65 -0.20 -0.23
CA ALA A 89 -30.80 -1.05 0.07
C ALA A 89 -31.96 -0.25 0.67
N ILE A 90 -31.68 0.62 1.64
CA ILE A 90 -32.67 1.52 2.26
C ILE A 90 -33.30 2.44 1.20
N ILE A 91 -32.48 3.06 0.35
CA ILE A 91 -32.94 3.94 -0.74
C ILE A 91 -33.80 3.16 -1.75
N ARG A 92 -33.39 1.94 -2.12
CA ARG A 92 -34.16 1.11 -3.08
C ARG A 92 -35.53 0.70 -2.54
N HIS A 93 -35.65 0.51 -1.23
CA HIS A 93 -36.91 0.17 -0.55
C HIS A 93 -37.93 1.34 -0.58
N GLN A 94 -37.49 2.58 -0.81
CA GLN A 94 -38.39 3.72 -0.90
C GLN A 94 -39.19 3.74 -2.20
N GLN A 95 -40.52 3.69 -2.08
CA GLN A 95 -41.39 3.50 -3.25
C GLN A 95 -41.79 4.78 -3.98
N LYS A 96 -41.87 5.94 -3.31
CA LYS A 96 -42.45 7.16 -3.90
C LYS A 96 -41.63 8.42 -3.70
N THR A 97 -41.22 8.70 -2.46
CA THR A 97 -40.41 9.85 -2.07
C THR A 97 -39.38 9.41 -1.06
N MET A 98 -38.32 10.20 -0.92
CA MET A 98 -37.29 9.99 0.08
C MET A 98 -36.88 11.33 0.69
N GLU A 99 -37.01 11.46 2.02
CA GLU A 99 -36.47 12.56 2.81
C GLU A 99 -35.02 12.26 3.16
N VAL A 100 -34.10 13.13 2.77
CA VAL A 100 -32.67 13.01 3.11
C VAL A 100 -32.15 14.30 3.71
N VAL A 101 -31.23 14.20 4.66
CA VAL A 101 -30.44 15.35 5.09
C VAL A 101 -29.03 15.18 4.55
N VAL A 102 -28.58 16.14 3.75
CA VAL A 102 -27.20 16.19 3.27
C VAL A 102 -26.41 17.28 3.97
N TRP A 103 -25.12 17.05 4.19
CA TRP A 103 -24.20 18.14 4.45
C TRP A 103 -23.50 18.58 3.17
N ARG A 104 -23.13 19.86 3.10
CA ARG A 104 -22.22 20.42 2.09
C ARG A 104 -21.14 21.24 2.76
N GLU A 105 -19.90 21.09 2.29
CA GLU A 105 -18.78 21.90 2.76
C GLU A 105 -18.79 23.26 2.02
N VAL A 106 -18.96 24.35 2.76
CA VAL A 106 -19.01 25.70 2.20
C VAL A 106 -17.58 26.21 2.10
N SER A 107 -17.00 26.15 0.90
CA SER A 107 -15.75 26.85 0.62
C SER A 107 -16.04 28.36 0.62
N THR A 108 -15.53 29.10 1.60
CA THR A 108 -15.50 30.57 1.55
C THR A 108 -14.45 31.01 0.53
N GLN A 109 -14.70 30.79 -0.76
CA GLN A 109 -13.95 31.44 -1.82
C GLN A 109 -14.43 32.88 -1.93
N ARG A 110 -13.57 33.80 -1.51
CA ARG A 110 -13.71 35.23 -1.74
C ARG A 110 -13.66 35.46 -3.25
N VAL A 111 -14.81 35.65 -3.88
CA VAL A 111 -14.95 35.91 -5.32
C VAL A 111 -14.22 37.21 -5.66
N GLN A 112 -13.03 37.11 -6.25
CA GLN A 112 -12.46 38.21 -7.01
C GLN A 112 -13.22 38.30 -8.33
N ARG A 113 -14.02 39.35 -8.44
CA ARG A 113 -14.63 39.81 -9.69
C ARG A 113 -13.52 40.17 -10.68
N THR A 114 -13.46 39.46 -11.79
CA THR A 114 -13.01 40.03 -13.07
C THR A 114 -14.01 39.59 -14.12
N GLY A 115 -14.78 40.55 -14.61
CA GLY A 115 -15.78 40.33 -15.64
C GLY A 115 -15.17 40.25 -17.03
N SER A 116 -15.85 39.52 -17.90
CA SER A 116 -15.94 39.81 -19.32
C SER A 116 -17.21 39.17 -19.87
N GLN A 117 -17.80 39.89 -20.82
CA GLN A 117 -19.22 39.88 -21.18
C GLN A 117 -19.61 38.77 -22.17
N GLN A 118 -20.91 38.49 -22.13
CA GLN A 118 -21.81 37.80 -23.07
C GLN A 118 -21.40 37.73 -24.56
N THR A 119 -21.82 36.65 -25.24
CA THR A 119 -22.98 36.73 -26.18
C THR A 119 -23.57 35.35 -26.50
N ASP A 120 -24.90 35.33 -26.52
CA ASP A 120 -25.82 34.26 -26.92
C ASP A 120 -25.76 33.89 -28.41
N ARG A 121 -26.13 32.64 -28.73
CA ARG A 121 -27.09 32.29 -29.80
C ARG A 121 -27.55 30.81 -29.76
N GLN A 122 -28.84 30.61 -30.00
CA GLN A 122 -29.66 29.39 -29.80
C GLN A 122 -29.85 28.53 -31.07
N THR A 123 -29.99 27.19 -30.86
CA THR A 123 -30.83 26.15 -31.54
C THR A 123 -30.55 25.67 -32.99
N PRO A 124 -31.06 24.50 -33.49
CA PRO A 124 -31.64 23.26 -32.89
C PRO A 124 -31.15 21.89 -33.49
N CYS A 125 -31.58 20.77 -32.88
CA CYS A 125 -31.35 19.34 -33.22
C CYS A 125 -31.54 18.88 -34.68
N LYS A 126 -30.75 17.86 -35.11
CA LYS A 126 -31.20 16.68 -35.89
C LYS A 126 -30.31 15.44 -35.64
N THR A 127 -30.93 14.28 -35.38
CA THR A 127 -30.34 12.92 -35.46
C THR A 127 -30.28 12.44 -36.93
N PRO A 128 -29.43 11.45 -37.28
CA PRO A 128 -29.91 10.05 -37.27
C PRO A 128 -28.90 9.01 -36.76
N VAL A 129 -29.47 7.87 -36.35
CA VAL A 129 -28.89 6.63 -35.83
C VAL A 129 -27.85 5.99 -36.76
N LYS A 130 -26.74 5.46 -36.20
CA LYS A 130 -26.09 4.21 -36.64
C LYS A 130 -25.24 3.59 -35.51
N ARG A 131 -25.42 2.27 -35.34
CA ARG A 131 -24.68 1.36 -34.44
C ARG A 131 -23.22 1.20 -34.89
N SER A 132 -22.27 1.24 -33.96
CA SER A 132 -21.08 0.34 -33.91
C SER A 132 -20.11 0.72 -32.79
N GLY A 133 -19.67 -0.27 -32.01
CA GLY A 133 -18.28 -0.48 -31.56
C GLY A 133 -17.56 0.60 -30.72
N SER A 134 -17.27 0.22 -29.47
CA SER A 134 -16.02 0.46 -28.72
C SER A 134 -15.30 1.83 -28.78
N LYS A 135 -15.15 2.46 -27.62
CA LYS A 135 -13.83 2.85 -27.03
C LYS A 135 -14.00 3.50 -25.66
N LEU A 136 -13.56 2.79 -24.61
CA LEU A 136 -13.09 3.41 -23.38
C LEU A 136 -11.79 4.15 -23.68
N SER A 137 -11.87 5.45 -23.86
CA SER A 137 -10.70 6.34 -23.88
C SER A 137 -11.04 7.62 -23.12
N GLY A 138 -11.01 7.53 -21.79
CA GLY A 138 -11.33 8.66 -20.89
C GLY A 138 -10.48 8.75 -19.62
N LEU A 139 -9.69 7.72 -19.29
CA LEU A 139 -8.90 7.67 -18.05
C LEU A 139 -7.49 8.29 -18.17
N GLY A 140 -7.06 8.65 -19.38
CA GLY A 140 -5.74 9.25 -19.63
C GLY A 140 -5.62 10.73 -19.25
N SER A 141 -6.73 11.45 -19.07
CA SER A 141 -6.73 12.91 -18.81
C SER A 141 -6.57 13.26 -17.33
N ALA A 142 -7.11 12.42 -16.42
CA ALA A 142 -6.89 12.56 -14.98
C ALA A 142 -5.44 12.19 -14.57
N ARG A 143 -4.85 11.18 -15.24
CA ARG A 143 -3.47 10.69 -15.05
C ARG A 143 -2.41 11.77 -15.32
N LYS A 144 -2.59 12.64 -16.32
CA LYS A 144 -1.65 13.74 -16.61
C LYS A 144 -1.78 14.89 -15.61
N LYS A 145 -2.99 15.22 -15.15
CA LYS A 145 -3.18 16.28 -14.15
C LYS A 145 -2.60 15.90 -12.79
N TYR A 146 -2.79 14.65 -12.32
CA TYR A 146 -2.31 14.23 -11.00
C TYR A 146 -0.78 14.04 -10.94
N LYS A 147 -0.16 13.42 -11.97
CA LYS A 147 1.29 13.22 -12.06
C LYS A 147 2.06 14.53 -12.28
N GLN A 148 1.48 15.47 -13.03
CA GLN A 148 1.98 16.85 -13.17
C GLN A 148 1.81 17.62 -11.85
N GLN A 149 0.70 17.44 -11.14
CA GLN A 149 0.43 18.11 -9.87
C GLN A 149 1.35 17.59 -8.73
N CYS A 150 1.71 16.30 -8.67
CA CYS A 150 2.71 15.79 -7.72
C CYS A 150 4.16 16.24 -8.06
N LYS A 151 4.51 16.34 -9.35
CA LYS A 151 5.82 16.87 -9.79
C LYS A 151 5.94 18.39 -9.58
N GLU A 152 4.88 19.15 -9.86
CA GLU A 152 4.81 20.60 -9.56
C GLU A 152 4.69 20.88 -8.05
N ARG A 153 4.14 19.96 -7.24
CA ARG A 153 4.12 20.05 -5.77
C ARG A 153 5.50 19.91 -5.12
N LYS A 154 6.41 19.09 -5.68
CA LYS A 154 7.83 19.06 -5.27
C LYS A 154 8.58 20.35 -5.66
N ALA A 155 8.17 21.02 -6.74
CA ALA A 155 8.80 22.27 -7.20
C ALA A 155 8.23 23.55 -6.54
N LYS A 156 6.96 23.54 -6.10
CA LYS A 156 6.26 24.71 -5.53
C LYS A 156 6.15 24.67 -3.99
N GLY A 157 6.69 23.61 -3.36
CA GLY A 157 6.80 23.44 -1.90
C GLY A 157 8.05 24.05 -1.27
N ARG A 158 8.86 24.82 -2.01
CA ARG A 158 9.91 25.67 -1.43
C ARG A 158 9.29 27.02 -1.05
N ARG A 159 8.42 26.99 -0.04
CA ARG A 159 8.19 28.17 0.80
C ARG A 159 8.95 27.91 2.09
N ASP A 160 10.15 28.48 2.11
CA ASP A 160 10.95 28.68 3.32
C ASP A 160 10.06 29.36 4.36
N GLY A 161 9.70 28.63 5.41
CA GLY A 161 8.77 29.14 6.42
C GLY A 161 8.17 28.11 7.35
N VAL A 162 8.92 27.10 7.81
CA VAL A 162 8.55 26.32 9.01
C VAL A 162 9.80 26.07 9.88
N ALA A 163 9.83 26.82 10.98
CA ALA A 163 10.42 26.50 12.29
C ALA A 163 11.93 26.20 12.39
N ASP A 164 12.72 27.27 12.54
CA ASP A 164 14.07 27.28 13.11
C ASP A 164 14.09 27.01 14.65
N GLY A 165 13.03 26.36 15.18
CA GLY A 165 12.84 26.11 16.61
C GLY A 165 12.08 24.81 16.92
N ALA A 166 12.01 23.87 15.96
CA ALA A 166 11.43 22.55 16.19
C ALA A 166 12.45 21.61 16.86
N THR A 167 12.03 20.88 17.89
CA THR A 167 12.91 19.93 18.61
C THR A 167 13.29 18.76 17.71
N VAL A 168 14.40 18.07 18.04
CA VAL A 168 14.85 16.88 17.30
C VAL A 168 13.78 15.78 17.30
N SER A 169 13.01 15.65 18.39
CA SER A 169 11.90 14.70 18.50
C SER A 169 10.73 15.08 17.58
N GLU A 170 10.37 16.36 17.47
CA GLU A 170 9.30 16.85 16.56
C GLU A 170 9.63 16.60 15.09
N LYS A 171 10.89 16.83 14.68
CA LYS A 171 11.34 16.56 13.31
C LYS A 171 11.35 15.06 12.99
N LYS A 172 11.59 14.19 13.98
CA LYS A 172 11.50 12.74 13.83
C LYS A 172 10.04 12.31 13.68
N ALA A 173 9.15 12.77 14.57
CA ALA A 173 7.73 12.44 14.51
C ALA A 173 7.09 12.85 13.17
N LEU A 174 7.41 14.04 12.65
CA LEU A 174 6.90 14.49 11.34
C LEU A 174 7.36 13.59 10.19
N LYS A 175 8.63 13.15 10.19
CA LYS A 175 9.15 12.20 9.19
C LYS A 175 8.43 10.85 9.28
N MET A 176 8.12 10.38 10.48
CA MET A 176 7.40 9.12 10.69
C MET A 176 5.95 9.21 10.21
N VAL A 177 5.24 10.30 10.47
CA VAL A 177 3.87 10.52 9.96
C VAL A 177 3.86 10.60 8.43
N ALA A 178 4.86 11.28 7.84
CA ALA A 178 5.03 11.31 6.39
C ALA A 178 5.31 9.91 5.80
N TYR A 179 6.11 9.10 6.50
CA TYR A 179 6.41 7.73 6.11
C TYR A 179 5.18 6.81 6.20
N LEU A 180 4.38 6.89 7.27
CA LEU A 180 3.10 6.18 7.39
C LEU A 180 2.14 6.57 6.25
N HIS A 181 2.03 7.86 5.95
CA HIS A 181 1.21 8.32 4.82
C HIS A 181 1.68 7.74 3.48
N GLU A 182 2.99 7.64 3.27
CA GLU A 182 3.58 7.06 2.05
C GLU A 182 3.28 5.56 1.95
N ILE A 183 3.50 4.79 3.03
CA ILE A 183 3.20 3.35 3.08
C ILE A 183 1.73 3.07 2.74
N GLU A 184 0.81 3.74 3.43
CA GLU A 184 -0.64 3.53 3.25
C GLU A 184 -1.10 3.94 1.84
N GLY A 185 -0.57 5.05 1.34
CA GLY A 185 -0.88 5.57 0.01
C GLY A 185 -0.38 4.64 -1.09
N GLU A 186 0.88 4.21 -1.03
CA GLU A 186 1.51 3.32 -2.00
C GLU A 186 0.79 1.96 -2.07
N PHE A 187 0.44 1.38 -0.92
CA PHE A 187 -0.29 0.14 -0.86
C PHE A 187 -1.65 0.25 -1.56
N CYS A 188 -2.44 1.28 -1.25
CA CYS A 188 -3.75 1.47 -1.89
C CYS A 188 -3.61 1.56 -3.41
N ASP A 189 -2.71 2.43 -3.85
CA ASP A 189 -2.50 2.77 -5.25
C ASP A 189 -2.05 1.56 -6.08
N THR A 190 -1.10 0.79 -5.56
CA THR A 190 -0.47 -0.32 -6.28
C THR A 190 -1.37 -1.55 -6.26
N VAL A 191 -1.89 -1.93 -5.09
CA VAL A 191 -2.72 -3.13 -4.93
C VAL A 191 -4.08 -2.97 -5.61
N GLU A 192 -4.70 -1.78 -5.57
CA GLU A 192 -5.96 -1.53 -6.26
C GLU A 192 -5.81 -1.63 -7.79
N ARG A 193 -4.72 -1.08 -8.36
CA ARG A 193 -4.46 -1.18 -9.80
C ARG A 193 -4.26 -2.63 -10.22
N SER A 194 -3.44 -3.38 -9.48
CA SER A 194 -3.20 -4.79 -9.76
C SER A 194 -4.46 -5.63 -9.62
N ARG A 195 -5.24 -5.44 -8.56
CA ARG A 195 -6.52 -6.12 -8.37
C ARG A 195 -7.48 -5.83 -9.53
N CYS A 196 -7.66 -4.56 -9.89
CA CYS A 196 -8.54 -4.19 -11.00
C CYS A 196 -8.11 -4.81 -12.33
N TYR A 197 -6.80 -4.87 -12.58
CA TYR A 197 -6.24 -5.52 -13.76
C TYR A 197 -6.60 -7.01 -13.78
N TYR A 198 -6.23 -7.77 -12.75
CA TYR A 198 -6.48 -9.21 -12.73
C TYR A 198 -7.95 -9.56 -12.69
N VAL A 199 -8.78 -8.81 -11.95
CA VAL A 199 -10.24 -9.01 -11.97
C VAL A 199 -10.78 -8.84 -13.39
N SER A 200 -10.40 -7.77 -14.08
CA SER A 200 -10.85 -7.54 -15.46
C SER A 200 -10.34 -8.61 -16.42
N GLN A 201 -9.10 -9.07 -16.29
CA GLN A 201 -8.52 -10.04 -17.22
C GLN A 201 -9.07 -11.45 -17.01
N LEU A 202 -9.18 -11.89 -15.75
CA LEU A 202 -9.67 -13.23 -15.40
C LEU A 202 -11.19 -13.36 -15.63
N GLN A 203 -11.95 -12.28 -15.45
CA GLN A 203 -13.37 -12.25 -15.84
C GLN A 203 -13.56 -12.34 -17.36
N GLN A 204 -12.71 -11.66 -18.14
CA GLN A 204 -12.78 -11.69 -19.60
C GLN A 204 -12.35 -13.05 -20.17
N SER A 205 -11.38 -13.71 -19.55
CA SER A 205 -10.94 -15.04 -19.96
C SER A 205 -11.94 -16.13 -19.58
N GLY A 206 -12.83 -15.88 -18.62
CA GLY A 206 -13.81 -16.87 -18.14
C GLY A 206 -13.18 -18.09 -17.50
N GLN A 207 -11.93 -17.95 -17.02
CA GLN A 207 -11.08 -19.05 -16.56
C GLN A 207 -11.35 -19.46 -15.12
N LEU A 208 -11.91 -18.56 -14.32
CA LEU A 208 -12.23 -18.80 -12.92
C LEU A 208 -13.72 -18.55 -12.70
N ASP A 209 -14.31 -19.38 -11.85
CA ASP A 209 -15.63 -19.14 -11.31
C ASP A 209 -15.60 -18.03 -10.25
N GLU A 210 -16.78 -17.55 -9.88
CA GLU A 210 -16.95 -16.46 -8.93
C GLU A 210 -16.39 -16.81 -7.54
N ASP A 211 -16.48 -18.08 -7.14
CA ASP A 211 -15.96 -18.57 -5.86
C ASP A 211 -14.43 -18.61 -5.82
N SER A 212 -13.76 -19.04 -6.90
CA SER A 212 -12.29 -19.00 -6.97
C SER A 212 -11.77 -17.57 -7.08
N MET A 213 -12.49 -16.68 -7.77
CA MET A 213 -12.20 -15.25 -7.79
C MET A 213 -12.29 -14.63 -6.38
N ALA A 214 -13.35 -14.95 -5.63
CA ALA A 214 -13.52 -14.50 -4.26
C ALA A 214 -12.43 -15.09 -3.34
N THR A 215 -12.01 -16.33 -3.57
CA THR A 215 -10.92 -16.97 -2.82
C THR A 215 -9.57 -16.34 -3.11
N LEU A 216 -9.30 -15.96 -4.36
CA LEU A 216 -8.04 -15.35 -4.78
C LEU A 216 -7.84 -13.94 -4.20
N PHE A 217 -8.90 -13.12 -4.19
CA PHE A 217 -8.83 -11.73 -3.73
C PHE A 217 -9.35 -11.50 -2.30
N GLN A 218 -10.01 -12.48 -1.70
CA GLN A 218 -10.40 -12.50 -0.29
C GLN A 218 -11.09 -11.20 0.17
N ASN A 219 -10.62 -10.59 1.27
CA ASN A 219 -11.03 -9.28 1.77
C ASN A 219 -10.05 -8.15 1.39
N ILE A 220 -9.28 -8.29 0.30
CA ILE A 220 -8.26 -7.29 -0.08
C ILE A 220 -8.86 -5.88 -0.27
N ASP A 221 -10.09 -5.78 -0.75
CA ASP A 221 -10.80 -4.51 -0.91
C ASP A 221 -11.09 -3.81 0.42
N MET A 222 -11.36 -4.58 1.48
CA MET A 222 -11.52 -4.03 2.82
C MET A 222 -10.19 -3.48 3.33
N LEU A 223 -9.08 -4.20 3.10
CA LEU A 223 -7.74 -3.74 3.49
C LEU A 223 -7.36 -2.45 2.77
N ILE A 224 -7.58 -2.39 1.45
CA ILE A 224 -7.36 -1.18 0.64
C ILE A 224 -8.23 -0.02 1.17
N SER A 225 -9.50 -0.27 1.51
CA SER A 225 -10.40 0.75 2.04
C SER A 225 -9.94 1.31 3.39
N MET A 226 -9.52 0.43 4.31
CA MET A 226 -8.97 0.85 5.61
C MET A 226 -7.68 1.65 5.44
N SER A 227 -6.77 1.20 4.59
CA SER A 227 -5.53 1.91 4.28
C SER A 227 -5.78 3.27 3.64
N ARG A 228 -6.75 3.37 2.73
CA ARG A 228 -7.12 4.65 2.10
C ARG A 228 -7.67 5.63 3.12
N TYR A 229 -8.45 5.15 4.08
CA TYR A 229 -8.90 5.97 5.21
C TYR A 229 -7.70 6.51 6.01
N PHE A 230 -6.72 5.67 6.36
CA PHE A 230 -5.53 6.11 7.09
C PHE A 230 -4.71 7.12 6.28
N ALA A 231 -4.42 6.82 5.01
CA ALA A 231 -3.71 7.73 4.11
C ALA A 231 -4.40 9.10 4.03
N SER A 232 -5.72 9.13 3.82
CA SER A 232 -6.48 10.39 3.73
C SER A 232 -6.39 11.23 5.01
N LYS A 233 -6.49 10.59 6.19
CA LYS A 233 -6.39 11.30 7.47
C LYS A 233 -4.97 11.78 7.76
N LEU A 234 -3.96 10.94 7.47
CA LEU A 234 -2.56 11.31 7.62
C LEU A 234 -2.17 12.44 6.66
N GLU A 235 -2.74 12.50 5.46
CA GLU A 235 -2.48 13.57 4.49
C GLU A 235 -2.86 14.96 5.05
N ILE A 236 -3.97 15.03 5.80
CA ILE A 236 -4.40 16.26 6.47
C ILE A 236 -3.36 16.69 7.51
N VAL A 237 -2.84 15.73 8.30
CA VAL A 237 -1.81 15.98 9.31
C VAL A 237 -0.50 16.47 8.66
N VAL A 238 -0.06 15.80 7.59
CA VAL A 238 1.17 16.16 6.84
C VAL A 238 1.05 17.55 6.21
N ARG A 239 -0.12 17.91 5.65
CA ARG A 239 -0.35 19.21 5.01
C ARG A 239 -0.40 20.39 5.98
N GLN A 240 -0.95 20.18 7.17
CA GLN A 240 -1.16 21.27 8.12
C GLN A 240 0.06 21.54 8.99
N ALA A 241 0.98 20.58 9.13
CA ALA A 241 2.30 20.72 9.75
C ALA A 241 2.33 21.48 11.10
N ASP A 242 1.23 21.42 11.87
CA ASP A 242 1.13 21.99 13.21
C ASP A 242 1.53 20.93 14.25
N LYS A 243 2.32 21.34 15.24
CA LYS A 243 2.85 20.50 16.32
C LYS A 243 1.76 19.73 17.06
N LYS A 244 0.57 20.32 17.22
CA LYS A 244 -0.58 19.66 17.86
C LYS A 244 -1.17 18.53 17.01
N MET A 245 -1.08 18.62 15.68
CA MET A 245 -1.66 17.64 14.77
C MET A 245 -0.77 16.40 14.62
N ILE A 246 0.56 16.52 14.76
CA ILE A 246 1.47 15.36 14.67
C ILE A 246 1.20 14.37 15.81
N ALA A 247 0.89 14.87 17.01
CA ALA A 247 0.51 14.05 18.16
C ALA A 247 -0.82 13.29 17.96
N THR A 248 -1.66 13.71 17.00
CA THR A 248 -2.95 13.04 16.68
C THR A 248 -2.79 11.87 15.70
N ALA A 249 -1.62 11.66 15.09
CA ALA A 249 -1.43 10.59 14.12
C ALA A 249 -1.73 9.18 14.69
N PRO A 250 -1.30 8.84 15.92
CA PRO A 250 -1.71 7.59 16.58
C PRO A 250 -3.22 7.51 16.82
N GLU A 251 -3.89 8.63 17.12
CA GLU A 251 -5.34 8.70 17.34
C GLU A 251 -6.16 8.36 16.08
N ILE A 252 -5.55 8.42 14.89
CA ILE A 252 -6.19 7.99 13.65
C ILE A 252 -6.34 6.46 13.61
N TYR A 253 -5.31 5.73 14.06
CA TYR A 253 -5.29 4.26 14.07
C TYR A 253 -6.02 3.68 15.26
N LEU A 254 -5.91 4.30 16.43
CA LEU A 254 -6.37 3.74 17.70
C LEU A 254 -7.84 3.23 17.68
N PRO A 255 -8.84 3.95 17.14
CA PRO A 255 -10.22 3.49 17.14
C PRO A 255 -10.47 2.31 16.18
N ARG A 256 -9.54 2.05 15.25
CA ARG A 256 -9.68 1.07 14.17
C ARG A 256 -8.64 -0.03 14.22
N ILE A 257 -7.72 -0.01 15.19
CA ILE A 257 -6.59 -0.93 15.24
C ILE A 257 -7.03 -2.39 15.38
N GLU A 258 -8.07 -2.64 16.19
CA GLU A 258 -8.64 -3.96 16.39
C GLU A 258 -9.28 -4.48 15.10
N VAL A 259 -10.07 -3.64 14.43
CA VAL A 259 -10.71 -3.98 13.15
C VAL A 259 -9.65 -4.21 12.08
N LEU A 260 -8.56 -3.45 12.09
CA LEU A 260 -7.44 -3.59 11.16
C LEU A 260 -6.77 -4.96 11.35
N LYS A 261 -6.41 -5.28 12.60
CA LYS A 261 -5.83 -6.58 12.99
C LYS A 261 -6.72 -7.74 12.54
N GLN A 262 -8.02 -7.70 12.86
CA GLN A 262 -8.96 -8.75 12.48
C GLN A 262 -9.06 -8.96 10.96
N ASN A 263 -9.03 -7.89 10.18
CA ASN A 263 -9.06 -8.00 8.72
C ASN A 263 -7.76 -8.58 8.14
N TYR A 264 -6.60 -8.26 8.72
CA TYR A 264 -5.33 -8.85 8.32
C TYR A 264 -5.21 -10.32 8.71
N LEU A 265 -5.70 -10.70 9.90
CA LEU A 265 -5.76 -12.10 10.32
C LEU A 265 -6.70 -12.92 9.41
N LYS A 266 -7.88 -12.38 9.08
CA LYS A 266 -8.77 -13.03 8.11
C LYS A 266 -8.12 -13.22 6.75
N TYR A 267 -7.32 -12.24 6.30
CA TYR A 267 -6.60 -12.34 5.04
C TYR A 267 -5.52 -13.43 5.11
N VAL A 268 -4.71 -13.48 6.18
CA VAL A 268 -3.64 -14.49 6.29
C VAL A 268 -4.19 -15.92 6.29
N GLU A 269 -5.33 -16.15 6.96
CA GLU A 269 -6.02 -17.45 6.96
C GLU A 269 -6.45 -17.92 5.55
N GLY A 270 -6.71 -17.00 4.63
CA GLY A 270 -7.13 -17.32 3.26
C GLY A 270 -5.98 -17.39 2.25
N VAL A 271 -4.76 -16.95 2.59
CA VAL A 271 -3.61 -16.90 1.66
C VAL A 271 -3.28 -18.28 1.09
N GLU A 272 -3.28 -19.34 1.90
CA GLU A 272 -2.99 -20.70 1.41
C GLU A 272 -3.99 -21.16 0.34
N LYS A 273 -5.27 -20.81 0.52
CA LYS A 273 -6.33 -21.12 -0.47
C LYS A 273 -6.15 -20.30 -1.75
N ALA A 274 -5.79 -19.02 -1.62
CA ALA A 274 -5.49 -18.15 -2.75
C ALA A 274 -4.27 -18.64 -3.55
N GLU A 275 -3.24 -19.13 -2.88
CA GLU A 275 -2.08 -19.79 -3.51
C GLU A 275 -2.48 -21.06 -4.27
N GLY A 276 -3.36 -21.88 -3.70
CA GLY A 276 -3.93 -23.03 -4.42
C GLY A 276 -4.59 -22.63 -5.74
N VAL A 277 -5.39 -21.55 -5.72
CA VAL A 277 -6.01 -21.00 -6.95
C VAL A 277 -4.96 -20.45 -7.93
N ARG A 278 -3.92 -19.77 -7.44
CA ARG A 278 -2.81 -19.27 -8.26
C ARG A 278 -2.05 -20.41 -8.95
N LEU A 279 -1.78 -21.50 -8.25
CA LEU A 279 -1.11 -22.68 -8.81
C LEU A 279 -1.96 -23.35 -9.88
N LEU A 280 -3.28 -23.49 -9.66
CA LEU A 280 -4.21 -24.00 -10.68
C LEU A 280 -4.20 -23.15 -11.95
N LEU A 281 -4.12 -21.83 -11.81
CA LEU A 281 -3.94 -20.94 -12.97
C LEU A 281 -2.61 -21.22 -13.68
N ALA A 282 -1.50 -21.41 -12.94
CA ALA A 282 -0.18 -21.62 -13.52
C ALA A 282 -0.02 -22.97 -14.25
N GLU A 283 -0.68 -24.04 -13.79
CA GLU A 283 -0.56 -25.39 -14.36
C GLU A 283 -1.37 -25.60 -15.64
N GLY A 284 -2.41 -24.79 -15.89
CA GLY A 284 -3.36 -25.05 -16.98
C GLY A 284 -3.80 -23.84 -17.79
N LEU A 285 -3.48 -22.60 -17.38
CA LEU A 285 -4.08 -21.40 -17.95
C LEU A 285 -3.08 -20.25 -18.11
N SER A 286 -3.21 -19.47 -19.17
CA SER A 286 -2.37 -18.29 -19.38
C SER A 286 -2.70 -17.21 -18.36
N VAL A 287 -1.91 -17.09 -17.29
CA VAL A 287 -1.99 -15.94 -16.37
C VAL A 287 -1.69 -14.66 -17.18
N PRO A 288 -2.55 -13.63 -17.11
CA PRO A 288 -2.32 -12.37 -17.81
C PRO A 288 -1.03 -11.73 -17.32
N SER A 289 -0.02 -11.61 -18.19
CA SER A 289 1.23 -10.91 -17.85
C SER A 289 1.02 -9.41 -18.02
N PRO A 290 1.20 -8.60 -16.95
CA PRO A 290 1.04 -7.16 -17.05
C PRO A 290 2.15 -6.53 -17.90
N GLU A 291 1.76 -5.71 -18.89
CA GLU A 291 2.72 -4.96 -19.73
C GLU A 291 3.24 -3.68 -19.05
N GLN A 292 2.69 -3.30 -17.90
CA GLN A 292 2.92 -2.03 -17.22
C GLN A 292 3.63 -2.25 -15.88
N ASP A 293 4.78 -1.60 -15.68
CA ASP A 293 5.62 -1.72 -14.47
C ASP A 293 4.90 -1.31 -13.17
N ASP A 294 3.76 -0.61 -13.23
CA ASP A 294 2.96 -0.20 -12.07
C ASP A 294 1.89 -1.22 -11.65
N ILE A 295 1.91 -2.43 -12.24
CA ILE A 295 1.04 -3.57 -11.92
C ILE A 295 1.90 -4.72 -11.39
N LEU A 296 1.70 -5.07 -10.12
CA LEU A 296 2.28 -6.26 -9.48
C LEU A 296 1.92 -7.55 -10.22
N LEU A 297 2.82 -8.54 -10.14
CA LEU A 297 2.51 -9.91 -10.52
C LEU A 297 1.46 -10.52 -9.56
N LEU A 298 0.85 -11.63 -9.95
CA LEU A 298 -0.27 -12.20 -9.18
C LEU A 298 0.19 -12.76 -7.83
N ASP A 299 1.36 -13.38 -7.76
CA ASP A 299 2.02 -13.80 -6.53
C ASP A 299 2.37 -12.59 -5.65
N GLU A 300 3.02 -11.57 -6.21
CA GLU A 300 3.33 -10.32 -5.50
C GLU A 300 2.06 -9.65 -4.93
N LEU A 301 0.96 -9.66 -5.69
CA LEU A 301 -0.32 -9.12 -5.27
C LEU A 301 -0.89 -9.86 -4.05
N ILE A 302 -0.83 -11.20 -4.04
CA ILE A 302 -1.34 -12.02 -2.92
C ILE A 302 -0.58 -11.72 -1.63
N TYR A 303 0.75 -11.56 -1.68
CA TYR A 303 1.58 -11.30 -0.50
C TYR A 303 1.66 -9.82 -0.12
N SER A 304 1.29 -8.89 -1.02
CA SER A 304 1.40 -7.45 -0.78
C SER A 304 0.72 -6.94 0.51
N PRO A 305 -0.44 -7.47 0.96
CA PRO A 305 -1.03 -7.01 2.21
C PRO A 305 -0.23 -7.43 3.45
N LEU A 306 0.42 -8.61 3.41
CA LEU A 306 1.28 -9.08 4.51
C LEU A 306 2.52 -8.19 4.64
N HIS A 307 3.14 -7.83 3.51
CA HIS A 307 4.26 -6.88 3.51
C HIS A 307 3.82 -5.49 3.98
N HIS A 308 2.62 -5.04 3.59
CA HIS A 308 2.09 -3.76 4.02
C HIS A 308 1.95 -3.66 5.55
N ILE A 309 1.31 -4.64 6.19
CA ILE A 309 1.10 -4.59 7.64
C ILE A 309 2.42 -4.67 8.42
N GLN A 310 3.41 -5.41 7.90
CA GLN A 310 4.78 -5.42 8.44
C GLN A 310 5.46 -4.05 8.32
N LYS A 311 5.32 -3.35 7.19
CA LYS A 311 5.83 -1.98 7.00
C LYS A 311 5.18 -0.99 7.98
N VAL A 312 3.87 -1.09 8.18
CA VAL A 312 3.13 -0.27 9.16
C VAL A 312 3.59 -0.57 10.59
N ALA A 313 3.74 -1.85 10.97
CA ALA A 313 4.26 -2.27 12.26
C ALA A 313 5.68 -1.74 12.53
N ALA A 314 6.56 -1.80 11.52
CA ALA A 314 7.91 -1.26 11.59
C ALA A 314 7.90 0.27 11.79
N ALA A 315 7.04 0.98 11.05
CA ALA A 315 6.89 2.43 11.20
C ALA A 315 6.42 2.83 12.60
N PHE A 316 5.45 2.11 13.19
CA PHE A 316 5.03 2.35 14.58
C PHE A 316 6.09 1.96 15.61
N SER A 317 6.91 0.93 15.34
CA SER A 317 8.04 0.57 16.19
C SER A 317 9.11 1.67 16.21
N LEU A 318 9.39 2.28 15.05
CA LEU A 318 10.26 3.46 14.95
C LEU A 318 9.64 4.69 15.62
N PHE A 319 8.32 4.85 15.52
CA PHE A 319 7.58 5.91 16.22
C PHE A 319 7.79 5.78 17.72
N LEU A 320 7.59 4.58 18.29
CA LEU A 320 7.78 4.31 19.72
C LEU A 320 9.21 4.65 20.21
N GLN A 321 10.23 4.35 19.41
CA GLN A 321 11.64 4.70 19.73
C GLN A 321 11.91 6.21 19.69
N SER A 322 11.05 6.98 19.02
CA SER A 322 11.21 8.44 18.86
C SER A 322 10.45 9.27 19.90
N VAL A 323 9.50 8.64 20.61
CA VAL A 323 8.65 9.26 21.63
C VAL A 323 9.32 9.17 22.99
N GLY A 324 9.38 10.28 23.73
CA GLY A 324 9.92 10.29 25.09
C GLY A 324 8.91 9.87 26.14
N ASP A 325 9.38 9.44 27.32
CA ASP A 325 8.55 8.91 28.42
C ASP A 325 7.43 9.84 28.92
N LYS A 326 7.53 11.14 28.66
CA LYS A 326 6.57 12.16 29.10
C LYS A 326 5.59 12.60 28.01
N ASP A 327 5.65 11.98 26.83
CA ASP A 327 4.80 12.35 25.71
C ASP A 327 3.36 11.81 25.90
N PRO A 328 2.33 12.65 25.70
CA PRO A 328 0.93 12.22 25.85
C PRO A 328 0.48 11.16 24.83
N SER A 329 1.19 11.02 23.70
CA SER A 329 0.90 10.02 22.68
C SER A 329 1.49 8.65 22.99
N LEU A 330 2.43 8.53 23.95
CA LEU A 330 3.11 7.29 24.30
C LEU A 330 2.17 6.09 24.57
N PRO A 331 1.10 6.18 25.40
CA PRO A 331 0.22 5.03 25.63
C PRO A 331 -0.53 4.59 24.37
N HIS A 332 -0.86 5.55 23.49
CA HIS A 332 -1.53 5.26 22.22
C HIS A 332 -0.60 4.51 21.26
N VAL A 333 0.64 4.99 21.13
CA VAL A 333 1.66 4.37 20.28
C VAL A 333 2.01 2.98 20.80
N GLN A 334 2.20 2.81 22.12
CA GLN A 334 2.48 1.51 22.73
C GLN A 334 1.38 0.49 22.44
N ARG A 335 0.10 0.89 22.58
CA ARG A 335 -1.03 0.03 22.26
C ARG A 335 -1.01 -0.38 20.79
N ILE A 336 -0.89 0.58 19.88
CA ILE A 336 -0.87 0.30 18.43
C ILE A 336 0.32 -0.61 18.07
N SER A 337 1.52 -0.32 18.56
CA SER A 337 2.71 -1.14 18.34
C SER A 337 2.55 -2.57 18.87
N SER A 338 1.88 -2.75 20.02
CA SER A 338 1.60 -4.07 20.58
C SER A 338 0.65 -4.87 19.69
N GLU A 339 -0.48 -4.28 19.28
CA GLU A 339 -1.47 -4.94 18.43
C GLU A 339 -0.91 -5.31 17.05
N LEU A 340 -0.14 -4.39 16.44
CA LEU A 340 0.50 -4.65 15.15
C LEU A 340 1.59 -5.71 15.24
N ARG A 341 2.37 -5.71 16.32
CA ARG A 341 3.40 -6.74 16.55
C ARG A 341 2.76 -8.11 16.69
N GLU A 342 1.75 -8.24 17.53
CA GLU A 342 1.02 -9.50 17.71
C GLU A 342 0.42 -9.97 16.37
N CYS A 343 -0.14 -9.05 15.57
CA CYS A 343 -0.62 -9.37 14.22
C CYS A 343 0.50 -9.92 13.33
N CYS A 344 1.69 -9.30 13.34
CA CYS A 344 2.85 -9.76 12.56
C CYS A 344 3.41 -11.10 13.06
N GLU A 345 3.50 -11.32 14.37
CA GLU A 345 3.93 -12.58 14.98
C GLU A 345 2.99 -13.74 14.59
N LEU A 346 1.67 -13.48 14.58
CA LEU A 346 0.69 -14.44 14.10
C LEU A 346 0.88 -14.71 12.61
N ILE A 347 1.04 -13.69 11.76
CA ILE A 347 1.32 -13.86 10.33
C ILE A 347 2.59 -14.70 10.10
N GLU A 348 3.66 -14.45 10.85
CA GLU A 348 4.91 -15.22 10.79
C GLU A 348 4.69 -16.68 11.23
N SER A 349 3.87 -16.92 12.26
CA SER A 349 3.51 -18.28 12.68
C SER A 349 2.73 -19.04 11.61
N TYR A 350 1.84 -18.37 10.87
CA TYR A 350 1.13 -18.95 9.72
C TYR A 350 2.10 -19.26 8.57
N SER A 351 3.07 -18.39 8.31
CA SER A 351 4.09 -18.64 7.29
C SER A 351 4.97 -19.87 7.60
N GLN A 352 5.15 -20.21 8.88
CA GLN A 352 5.90 -21.40 9.31
C GLN A 352 5.08 -22.70 9.24
N VAL A 353 3.75 -22.63 9.29
CA VAL A 353 2.84 -23.79 9.21
C VAL A 353 2.48 -24.13 7.75
N SER A 354 2.40 -23.14 6.87
CA SER A 354 2.11 -23.33 5.45
C SER A 354 3.36 -23.43 4.57
N GLN A 355 4.57 -23.33 5.14
CA GLN A 355 5.79 -23.84 4.50
C GLN A 355 5.90 -25.36 4.76
N PRO A 356 6.29 -26.18 3.76
CA PRO A 356 6.56 -27.59 4.00
C PRO A 356 7.56 -27.71 5.14
N GLN A 357 7.22 -28.47 6.18
CA GLN A 357 8.14 -28.74 7.29
C GLN A 357 9.36 -29.49 6.77
N PHE A 358 10.42 -28.76 6.43
CA PHE A 358 11.76 -29.33 6.31
C PHE A 358 12.39 -29.32 7.69
N HIS A 359 12.12 -30.40 8.45
CA HIS A 359 13.04 -30.81 9.50
C HIS A 359 14.43 -30.90 8.88
N SER A 360 15.43 -30.27 9.49
CA SER A 360 16.84 -30.57 9.17
C SER A 360 17.10 -32.04 9.46
N PRO A 361 17.50 -32.87 8.48
CA PRO A 361 18.27 -34.05 8.77
C PRO A 361 19.74 -33.72 8.52
N ALA A 362 20.59 -34.34 9.31
CA ALA A 362 22.03 -34.28 9.20
C ALA A 362 22.53 -34.41 7.74
N LYS A 363 23.57 -33.63 7.45
CA LYS A 363 24.54 -33.76 6.34
C LYS A 363 24.32 -35.00 5.47
N SER A 364 23.46 -34.88 4.46
CA SER A 364 23.44 -35.80 3.32
C SER A 364 23.31 -34.97 2.05
N LYS A 365 24.19 -35.24 1.07
CA LYS A 365 24.33 -34.48 -0.18
C LYS A 365 23.20 -34.77 -1.19
N SER A 366 21.95 -34.86 -0.73
CA SER A 366 20.79 -35.12 -1.59
C SER A 366 19.53 -34.48 -0.99
N GLY A 367 19.49 -33.15 -0.99
CA GLY A 367 18.27 -32.36 -0.76
C GLY A 367 17.60 -32.00 -2.10
N PRO A 368 16.30 -31.71 -2.12
CA PRO A 368 15.62 -31.23 -3.32
C PRO A 368 16.22 -29.90 -3.79
N LEU A 369 16.34 -29.73 -5.11
CA LEU A 369 16.80 -28.49 -5.73
C LEU A 369 15.67 -27.45 -5.69
N ASP A 370 16.01 -26.21 -5.37
CA ASP A 370 15.06 -25.12 -5.34
C ASP A 370 14.71 -24.68 -6.79
N PRO A 371 13.43 -24.71 -7.20
CA PRO A 371 13.02 -24.37 -8.56
C PRO A 371 13.31 -22.90 -8.92
N GLU A 372 13.32 -21.98 -7.96
CA GLU A 372 13.64 -20.56 -8.21
C GLU A 372 15.14 -20.40 -8.52
N VAL A 373 15.99 -21.19 -7.86
CA VAL A 373 17.43 -21.22 -8.14
C VAL A 373 17.71 -21.82 -9.51
N ALA A 374 16.95 -22.85 -9.91
CA ALA A 374 17.05 -23.46 -11.24
C ALA A 374 16.68 -22.50 -12.37
N GLU A 375 15.62 -21.70 -12.19
CA GLU A 375 15.25 -20.67 -13.16
C GLU A 375 16.37 -19.62 -13.31
N ILE A 376 16.98 -19.20 -12.20
CA ILE A 376 18.09 -18.23 -12.25
C ILE A 376 19.31 -18.83 -12.93
N GLU A 377 19.61 -20.11 -12.69
CA GLU A 377 20.72 -20.82 -13.34
C GLU A 377 20.54 -20.94 -14.85
N GLU A 378 19.33 -21.26 -15.33
CA GLU A 378 19.02 -21.35 -16.76
C GLU A 378 19.27 -20.01 -17.49
N ARG A 379 19.18 -18.91 -16.74
CA ARG A 379 19.38 -17.56 -17.24
C ARG A 379 20.84 -17.13 -17.20
N LEU A 380 21.74 -17.84 -16.50
CA LEU A 380 23.13 -17.40 -16.33
C LEU A 380 23.91 -17.49 -17.65
N GLU A 381 24.68 -16.43 -17.92
CA GLU A 381 25.72 -16.42 -18.94
C GLU A 381 27.06 -16.09 -18.30
N PHE A 382 28.09 -16.87 -18.62
CA PHE A 382 29.42 -16.70 -18.08
C PHE A 382 30.32 -15.99 -19.11
N PRO A 383 30.73 -14.74 -18.86
CA PRO A 383 31.73 -14.07 -19.68
C PRO A 383 33.07 -14.84 -19.65
N PRO A 384 33.95 -14.66 -20.65
CA PRO A 384 35.21 -15.42 -20.76
C PRO A 384 36.22 -15.18 -19.61
N HIS A 385 35.96 -14.22 -18.72
CA HIS A 385 36.78 -13.89 -17.56
C HIS A 385 36.18 -14.36 -16.23
N VAL A 386 35.02 -15.02 -16.25
CA VAL A 386 34.35 -15.58 -15.08
C VAL A 386 34.35 -17.08 -15.21
N LYS A 387 34.67 -17.79 -14.12
CA LYS A 387 34.69 -19.25 -14.14
C LYS A 387 33.26 -19.77 -14.08
N GLU A 388 32.92 -20.73 -14.94
CA GLU A 388 31.62 -21.40 -14.88
C GLU A 388 31.48 -22.13 -13.54
N PHE A 389 30.32 -21.98 -12.91
CA PHE A 389 29.95 -22.67 -11.68
C PHE A 389 28.48 -23.10 -11.76
N THR A 390 28.13 -24.11 -10.97
CA THR A 390 26.75 -24.57 -10.84
C THR A 390 26.07 -23.76 -9.74
N LEU A 391 24.96 -23.10 -10.09
CA LEU A 391 24.20 -22.34 -9.10
C LEU A 391 23.30 -23.27 -8.29
N CYS A 392 22.64 -24.25 -8.88
CA CYS A 392 21.80 -25.22 -8.18
C CYS A 392 22.62 -26.17 -7.33
N GLU A 393 22.64 -25.92 -6.02
CA GLU A 393 23.17 -26.85 -5.03
C GLU A 393 22.07 -27.29 -4.06
N PRO A 394 22.15 -28.51 -3.51
CA PRO A 394 21.21 -28.97 -2.50
C PRO A 394 21.20 -28.01 -1.29
N ASN A 395 20.01 -27.56 -0.89
CA ASN A 395 19.78 -26.58 0.17
C ASN A 395 20.17 -25.12 -0.16
N ARG A 396 20.59 -24.82 -1.40
CA ARG A 396 20.71 -23.44 -1.85
C ARG A 396 19.34 -22.92 -2.24
N HIS A 397 18.93 -21.80 -1.64
CA HIS A 397 17.68 -21.10 -1.95
C HIS A 397 17.92 -19.59 -2.04
N LYS A 398 17.12 -18.90 -2.86
CA LYS A 398 17.18 -17.45 -2.98
C LYS A 398 16.50 -16.81 -1.76
N ILE A 399 17.19 -15.86 -1.13
CA ILE A 399 16.68 -15.13 0.05
C ILE A 399 16.18 -13.76 -0.38
N TYR A 400 16.98 -13.05 -1.18
CA TYR A 400 16.69 -11.68 -1.57
C TYR A 400 17.41 -11.30 -2.85
N TRP A 401 16.94 -10.26 -3.52
CA TRP A 401 17.64 -9.67 -4.65
C TRP A 401 17.31 -8.18 -4.79
N SER A 402 18.22 -7.41 -5.38
CA SER A 402 17.97 -6.00 -5.71
C SER A 402 18.91 -5.47 -6.78
N GLU A 403 18.52 -4.39 -7.44
CA GLU A 403 19.45 -3.59 -8.24
C GLU A 403 20.49 -2.89 -7.34
N VAL A 404 21.77 -3.01 -7.70
CA VAL A 404 22.88 -2.36 -7.01
C VAL A 404 23.85 -1.72 -8.01
N LYS A 405 24.59 -0.71 -7.56
CA LYS A 405 25.76 -0.21 -8.29
C LYS A 405 27.01 -0.70 -7.58
N VAL A 406 27.87 -1.42 -8.30
CA VAL A 406 29.18 -1.81 -7.76
C VAL A 406 30.20 -0.73 -8.11
N ILE A 407 30.98 -0.28 -7.13
CA ILE A 407 32.03 0.72 -7.37
C ILE A 407 33.04 0.16 -8.39
N GLY A 408 33.37 0.95 -9.41
CA GLY A 408 34.23 0.53 -10.52
C GLY A 408 33.47 -0.01 -11.73
N VAL A 409 32.18 -0.32 -11.59
CA VAL A 409 31.34 -0.78 -12.70
C VAL A 409 30.45 0.37 -13.20
N LYS A 410 30.51 0.68 -14.50
CA LYS A 410 29.76 1.79 -15.11
C LYS A 410 28.25 1.58 -15.17
N HIS A 411 27.80 0.33 -15.10
CA HIS A 411 26.39 -0.03 -15.27
C HIS A 411 25.82 -0.55 -13.95
N LYS A 412 24.50 -0.40 -13.79
CA LYS A 412 23.78 -1.08 -12.71
C LYS A 412 23.87 -2.59 -12.89
N LEU A 413 23.99 -3.29 -11.77
CA LEU A 413 24.00 -4.74 -11.67
C LEU A 413 22.82 -5.18 -10.80
N VAL A 414 22.58 -6.48 -10.78
CA VAL A 414 21.66 -7.13 -9.85
C VAL A 414 22.49 -7.99 -8.91
N ALA A 415 22.19 -7.90 -7.61
CA ALA A 415 22.79 -8.75 -6.60
C ALA A 415 21.71 -9.67 -6.03
N TYR A 416 22.01 -10.96 -5.98
CA TYR A 416 21.20 -12.01 -5.38
C TYR A 416 21.88 -12.50 -4.12
N LEU A 417 21.13 -12.52 -3.02
CA LEU A 417 21.52 -13.17 -1.78
C LEU A 417 20.89 -14.56 -1.77
N PHE A 418 21.73 -15.58 -1.78
CA PHE A 418 21.33 -16.96 -1.52
C PHE A 418 21.66 -17.34 -0.08
N SER A 419 21.24 -18.52 0.34
CA SER A 419 21.49 -19.08 1.66
C SER A 419 22.95 -19.17 2.08
N ASP A 420 23.87 -19.27 1.12
CA ASP A 420 25.29 -19.55 1.32
C ASP A 420 26.22 -18.68 0.46
N ILE A 421 25.71 -18.00 -0.57
CA ILE A 421 26.51 -17.15 -1.48
C ILE A 421 25.80 -15.83 -1.82
N ILE A 422 26.57 -14.85 -2.27
CA ILE A 422 26.10 -13.63 -2.93
C ILE A 422 26.55 -13.67 -4.40
N LEU A 423 25.59 -13.64 -5.31
CA LEU A 423 25.84 -13.58 -6.74
C LEU A 423 25.61 -12.16 -7.26
N VAL A 424 26.57 -11.61 -7.99
CA VAL A 424 26.40 -10.33 -8.69
C VAL A 424 26.44 -10.56 -10.19
N ALA A 425 25.37 -10.16 -10.87
CA ALA A 425 25.22 -10.33 -12.31
C ALA A 425 24.73 -9.04 -12.98
N ARG A 426 24.93 -8.97 -14.29
CA ARG A 426 24.42 -7.92 -15.17
C ARG A 426 23.21 -8.45 -15.93
N GLN A 427 22.10 -7.73 -15.81
CA GLN A 427 20.91 -7.93 -16.65
C GLN A 427 20.83 -6.79 -17.67
N ARG A 428 20.77 -7.06 -18.99
CA ARG A 428 20.65 -5.97 -19.99
C ARG A 428 19.19 -5.56 -20.19
N GLY A 429 18.62 -4.96 -19.16
CA GLY A 429 17.24 -4.43 -19.18
C GLY A 429 16.19 -5.45 -18.74
N TRP A 430 14.99 -4.96 -18.46
CA TRP A 430 13.93 -5.70 -17.76
C TRP A 430 13.33 -6.88 -18.57
N ARG A 431 13.51 -6.88 -19.91
CA ARG A 431 13.09 -7.98 -20.81
C ARG A 431 14.21 -8.97 -21.14
N ASP A 432 15.41 -8.75 -20.63
CA ASP A 432 16.52 -9.67 -20.89
C ASP A 432 16.38 -10.89 -19.99
N SER A 433 16.08 -12.03 -20.62
CA SER A 433 16.03 -13.32 -19.94
C SER A 433 17.40 -13.71 -19.41
N LYS A 434 18.50 -13.16 -19.93
CA LYS A 434 19.86 -13.58 -19.59
C LYS A 434 20.52 -12.72 -18.51
N LEU A 435 21.30 -13.37 -17.64
CA LEU A 435 22.02 -12.81 -16.51
C LEU A 435 23.52 -13.07 -16.69
N SER A 436 24.23 -12.05 -17.17
CA SER A 436 25.67 -12.17 -17.39
C SER A 436 26.41 -12.00 -16.06
N VAL A 437 27.04 -13.05 -15.55
CA VAL A 437 27.75 -13.01 -14.26
C VAL A 437 28.85 -11.94 -14.30
N ALA A 438 28.88 -11.07 -13.28
CA ALA A 438 29.79 -9.92 -13.26
C ALA A 438 31.10 -10.20 -12.52
N MET A 439 31.07 -11.12 -11.57
CA MET A 439 32.21 -11.55 -10.74
C MET A 439 31.92 -12.93 -10.17
N ASP A 440 32.95 -13.60 -9.66
CA ASP A 440 32.79 -14.86 -8.95
C ASP A 440 31.88 -14.67 -7.71
N PRO A 441 30.99 -15.62 -7.41
CA PRO A 441 30.10 -15.52 -6.26
C PRO A 441 30.89 -15.43 -4.94
N VAL A 442 30.43 -14.59 -4.02
CA VAL A 442 31.04 -14.43 -2.71
C VAL A 442 30.37 -15.40 -1.74
N ASN A 443 31.11 -16.37 -1.20
CA ASN A 443 30.54 -17.25 -0.16
C ASN A 443 30.32 -16.46 1.12
N LEU A 444 29.17 -16.65 1.76
CA LEU A 444 28.85 -16.00 3.03
C LEU A 444 29.81 -16.42 4.15
N CYS A 445 30.34 -17.64 4.09
CA CYS A 445 31.34 -18.13 5.04
C CYS A 445 32.71 -17.45 4.90
N ASP A 446 33.01 -16.85 3.74
CA ASP A 446 34.29 -16.20 3.47
C ASP A 446 34.27 -14.70 3.83
N ILE A 447 33.09 -14.15 4.16
CA ILE A 447 32.92 -12.76 4.58
C ILE A 447 33.43 -12.60 6.01
N ILE A 448 34.45 -11.76 6.16
CA ILE A 448 35.10 -11.46 7.44
C ILE A 448 34.41 -10.30 8.14
N ASP A 449 34.06 -9.27 7.38
CA ASP A 449 33.50 -8.03 7.91
C ASP A 449 32.56 -7.36 6.91
N VAL A 450 31.59 -6.61 7.43
CA VAL A 450 30.66 -5.82 6.63
C VAL A 450 30.57 -4.39 7.18
N ASP A 451 31.12 -3.45 6.43
CA ASP A 451 30.98 -2.02 6.70
C ASP A 451 29.74 -1.47 6.00
N TYR A 452 28.75 -1.08 6.79
CA TYR A 452 27.50 -0.50 6.29
C TYR A 452 27.61 1.01 6.02
N GLY A 453 28.79 1.62 6.07
CA GLY A 453 29.02 3.05 5.87
C GLY A 453 28.43 3.93 6.99
N ALA A 454 29.01 5.12 7.18
CA ALA A 454 28.55 6.06 8.21
C ALA A 454 27.10 6.52 7.95
N GLU A 455 26.29 6.63 9.00
CA GLU A 455 24.86 7.01 8.95
C GLU A 455 24.60 8.48 8.53
N GLY A 456 25.62 9.21 8.03
CA GLY A 456 25.62 10.68 8.08
C GLY A 456 26.19 11.49 6.92
N SER A 457 26.69 10.93 5.82
CA SER A 457 27.28 11.77 4.75
C SER A 457 26.97 11.28 3.33
N ASP A 458 26.46 12.21 2.52
CA ASP A 458 26.25 12.17 1.06
C ASP A 458 25.11 11.34 0.44
N GLY A 459 24.23 10.71 1.23
CA GLY A 459 23.09 9.97 0.66
C GLY A 459 23.49 8.78 -0.20
N VAL A 460 24.72 8.28 0.00
CA VAL A 460 25.25 7.09 -0.66
C VAL A 460 24.93 5.87 0.22
N PHE A 461 24.10 4.96 -0.30
CA PHE A 461 23.66 3.77 0.43
C PHE A 461 24.64 2.61 0.25
N GLU A 462 25.88 2.84 0.65
CA GLU A 462 26.98 1.88 0.48
C GLU A 462 26.97 0.77 1.54
N ILE A 463 27.35 -0.43 1.10
CA ILE A 463 27.66 -1.63 1.89
C ILE A 463 28.98 -2.18 1.32
N LYS A 464 30.01 -2.27 2.15
CA LYS A 464 31.29 -2.88 1.82
C LYS A 464 31.39 -4.25 2.48
N LEU A 465 31.59 -5.29 1.67
CA LEU A 465 31.83 -6.66 2.12
C LEU A 465 33.31 -6.95 2.00
N HIS A 466 33.96 -7.28 3.12
CA HIS A 466 35.35 -7.72 3.16
C HIS A 466 35.37 -9.23 3.29
N TYR A 467 36.00 -9.94 2.35
CA TYR A 467 36.00 -11.40 2.30
C TYR A 467 37.33 -11.95 1.80
N MET A 468 37.65 -13.20 2.14
CA MET A 468 38.80 -13.89 1.55
C MET A 468 38.42 -14.57 0.24
N SER A 469 39.10 -14.23 -0.84
CA SER A 469 38.93 -14.94 -2.11
C SER A 469 39.61 -16.31 -2.07
N MET A 470 38.98 -17.33 -2.64
CA MET A 470 39.56 -18.66 -2.82
C MET A 470 39.94 -18.87 -4.29
N PRO A 471 41.10 -19.49 -4.61
CA PRO A 471 42.03 -20.17 -3.72
C PRO A 471 43.17 -19.30 -3.16
N ASP A 472 43.31 -18.06 -3.63
CA ASP A 472 44.51 -17.23 -3.38
C ASP A 472 44.56 -16.61 -1.97
N GLN A 473 43.49 -16.74 -1.18
CA GLN A 473 43.34 -16.19 0.17
C GLN A 473 43.63 -14.69 0.26
N GLU A 474 43.28 -13.95 -0.80
CA GLU A 474 43.45 -12.51 -0.85
C GLU A 474 42.23 -11.81 -0.24
N LEU A 475 42.50 -10.79 0.58
CA LEU A 475 41.45 -9.95 1.15
C LEU A 475 40.83 -9.08 0.06
N CYS A 476 39.63 -9.44 -0.36
CA CYS A 476 38.85 -8.75 -1.36
C CYS A 476 37.82 -7.84 -0.71
N THR A 477 37.41 -6.78 -1.43
CA THR A 477 36.36 -5.87 -0.99
C THR A 477 35.34 -5.69 -2.10
N LEU A 478 34.11 -6.17 -1.86
CA LEU A 478 32.96 -5.91 -2.73
C LEU A 478 32.19 -4.71 -2.17
N THR A 479 32.18 -3.60 -2.91
CA THR A 479 31.44 -2.40 -2.52
C THR A 479 30.17 -2.24 -3.33
N MET A 480 29.03 -2.48 -2.68
CA MET A 480 27.69 -2.36 -3.24
C MET A 480 27.06 -1.04 -2.79
N VAL A 481 26.59 -0.26 -3.75
CA VAL A 481 25.81 0.95 -3.51
C VAL A 481 24.36 0.66 -3.85
N CYS A 482 23.52 0.59 -2.82
CA CYS A 482 22.08 0.42 -2.95
C CYS A 482 21.47 1.69 -3.57
N LEU A 483 20.34 1.54 -4.27
CA LEU A 483 19.67 2.67 -4.92
C LEU A 483 18.93 3.58 -3.94
N ASP A 484 18.50 3.02 -2.81
CA ASP A 484 17.75 3.67 -1.75
C ASP A 484 18.12 3.11 -0.36
N LEU A 485 17.65 3.81 0.68
CA LEU A 485 17.90 3.45 2.07
C LEU A 485 17.20 2.15 2.48
N GLU A 486 16.00 1.87 1.95
CA GLU A 486 15.21 0.67 2.27
C GLU A 486 15.98 -0.58 1.86
N THR A 487 16.45 -0.63 0.61
CA THR A 487 17.29 -1.69 0.07
C THR A 487 18.52 -1.91 0.94
N LYS A 488 19.20 -0.83 1.36
CA LYS A 488 20.37 -0.94 2.26
C LYS A 488 20.02 -1.52 3.62
N LEU A 489 18.89 -1.14 4.21
CA LEU A 489 18.45 -1.67 5.50
C LEU A 489 18.04 -3.14 5.41
N VAL A 490 17.41 -3.57 4.32
CA VAL A 490 17.09 -4.98 4.05
C VAL A 490 18.37 -5.80 3.95
N TRP A 491 19.34 -5.39 3.11
CA TRP A 491 20.65 -6.05 3.02
C TRP A 491 21.36 -6.08 4.38
N LYS A 492 21.34 -4.98 5.14
CA LYS A 492 21.93 -4.92 6.48
C LYS A 492 21.29 -5.91 7.45
N GLY A 493 19.97 -6.03 7.44
CA GLY A 493 19.25 -6.99 8.29
C GLY A 493 19.57 -8.43 7.94
N LEU A 494 19.47 -8.77 6.64
CA LEU A 494 19.69 -10.13 6.16
C LEU A 494 21.13 -10.61 6.33
N LEU A 495 22.11 -9.76 6.00
CA LEU A 495 23.53 -10.10 6.18
C LEU A 495 23.89 -10.25 7.66
N ARG A 496 23.33 -9.41 8.54
CA ARG A 496 23.58 -9.51 9.99
C ARG A 496 23.05 -10.83 10.56
N ASP A 497 21.82 -11.22 10.23
CA ASP A 497 21.25 -12.49 10.73
C ASP A 497 22.04 -13.72 10.25
N ARG A 498 22.53 -13.67 9.01
CA ARG A 498 23.22 -14.82 8.39
C ARG A 498 24.69 -14.94 8.80
N LEU A 499 25.44 -13.84 8.86
CA LEU A 499 26.86 -13.87 9.25
C LEU A 499 27.05 -14.24 10.72
N VAL A 500 26.09 -13.92 11.60
CA VAL A 500 26.10 -14.35 13.00
C VAL A 500 25.96 -15.87 13.13
N ARG A 501 25.20 -16.53 12.24
CA ARG A 501 24.99 -18.00 12.28
C ARG A 501 26.18 -18.81 11.78
N HIS A 502 27.14 -18.18 11.10
CA HIS A 502 28.34 -18.82 10.56
C HIS A 502 29.59 -18.64 11.43
N THR A 503 29.52 -17.90 12.53
CA THR A 503 30.60 -17.90 13.53
C THR A 503 30.48 -19.18 14.38
N PRO A 504 31.50 -20.06 14.40
CA PRO A 504 31.46 -21.22 15.29
C PRO A 504 31.41 -20.72 16.75
N PRO A 505 30.63 -21.38 17.63
CA PRO A 505 30.59 -21.00 19.03
C PRO A 505 32.01 -21.09 19.59
N THR A 506 32.50 -19.97 20.11
CA THR A 506 33.79 -19.90 20.78
C THR A 506 33.68 -20.78 22.03
N GLU A 507 34.49 -21.84 22.11
CA GLU A 507 34.63 -22.65 23.33
C GLU A 507 35.08 -21.72 24.45
N HIS A 508 34.14 -21.26 25.28
CA HIS A 508 34.46 -20.61 26.52
C HIS A 508 35.02 -21.66 27.49
N SER A 509 36.33 -21.54 27.65
CA SER A 509 37.21 -22.17 28.62
C SER A 509 36.51 -22.67 29.89
N LEU A 510 36.50 -24.00 30.04
CA LEU A 510 36.46 -24.65 31.34
C LEU A 510 37.78 -24.38 32.06
N SER A 511 37.83 -23.33 32.87
CA SER A 511 38.82 -23.22 33.94
C SER A 511 38.32 -22.24 34.99
N ASP A 512 37.51 -22.76 35.92
CA ASP A 512 37.39 -22.25 37.29
C ASP A 512 36.61 -23.26 38.15
N GLN A 513 37.27 -24.39 38.45
CA GLN A 513 37.10 -25.16 39.69
C GLN A 513 38.38 -25.98 39.91
N VAL A 514 39.30 -25.48 40.74
CA VAL A 514 39.88 -26.12 41.95
C VAL A 514 40.60 -25.03 42.74
#